data_AF-A0AAU1FTZ6-F1
#
_entry.id   AF-A0AAU1FTZ6-F1
#
_cell.length_a   1.000
_cell.length_b   1.000
_cell.length_c   1.000
_cell.angle_alpha   90.00
_cell.angle_beta   90.00
_cell.angle_gamma   90.00
#
_symmetry.space_group_name_H-M   'P 1'
#
loop_
_entity.id
_entity.type
_entity.pdbx_description
1 polymer ?
#
loop_
_entity_poly.entity_id
_entity_poly.type
_entity_poly.pdbx_seq_one_letter_code
_entity_poly.pdbx_strand_id
1 'polypeptide(L)'
;MSKLRARLLGVLVLLTGFLTAAGTQPAAADGLPDSLWFDEPAAATLTVANGHFTDGLGREVVLRGYNVSGETKLEENSGLPFASVADAKKSATALRALGGGNSVRFLLSWAHAEPARGQVDTTYLAAATDQIRAFLDAGIRVYPDFHQDLYSRYLFNTGSWYSGDGAPKWAVDAGNYPQESCGICLFWGQNITQNGAVKQASYDFWHNTYTLQDAFLTTAQATMAYVRQHLTTAEFAGVVGFDPFNEPYAGTYDSGQTSRTWERDVLWPFYVKFRARMDAAGWQDKPLFAEPNLFWNANIDSQKQEGGLLDAGTLGPRYVFNTHFYDQKAISGILMWGKAGDGQYATDFGTVRDRASAAGTTAIVSEFGHPLSGSVSDKAPTVVKAMYQALDSRLPGSTWWTKPASSGPVLSGTQWQWDIYNGRHHELMNNNPDKVLTTGDAWNDEDLSAVRLDDSGTAVLRQDTRLLDRLYPSATAGTTVAFTYEDRSRDGSTTLTWNPVPSSLPHVSQLVGSGQYGLLLWRSSGSTVPTELHLPASFPTSATTVVSDLGTSFGPPSYTTTTPIAVAPEPGGTGSRRLLLTAPGSGTLHYALVTNGATAPSADLLSAARTELASWAATAVN
;
A
#
# COMPACT_ATOMS: atom_id res chain seq x y z
N MET A 1 7.75 -57.71 -77.55
CA MET A 1 6.61 -58.62 -77.25
C MET A 1 6.39 -58.62 -75.73
N SER A 2 5.13 -58.49 -75.29
CA SER A 2 4.56 -58.53 -73.91
C SER A 2 5.15 -57.57 -72.85
N LYS A 3 4.51 -56.47 -72.44
CA LYS A 3 3.33 -56.29 -71.56
C LYS A 3 3.41 -57.04 -70.22
N LEU A 4 3.45 -56.30 -69.10
CA LEU A 4 2.51 -56.42 -67.98
C LEU A 4 2.51 -55.13 -67.14
N ARG A 5 1.33 -54.74 -66.65
CA ARG A 5 1.02 -53.50 -65.92
C ARG A 5 1.15 -53.71 -64.40
N ALA A 6 1.54 -52.67 -63.66
CA ALA A 6 1.03 -52.41 -62.32
C ALA A 6 1.11 -50.90 -62.01
N ARG A 7 -0.01 -50.34 -61.54
CA ARG A 7 -0.16 -48.93 -61.14
C ARG A 7 0.40 -48.74 -59.73
N LEU A 8 1.11 -47.64 -59.49
CA LEU A 8 1.23 -47.04 -58.16
C LEU A 8 0.98 -45.53 -58.26
N LEU A 9 0.04 -45.05 -57.44
CA LEU A 9 -0.29 -43.63 -57.29
C LEU A 9 0.92 -42.87 -56.73
N GLY A 10 1.38 -41.86 -57.46
CA GLY A 10 2.33 -40.86 -56.97
C GLY A 10 1.59 -39.74 -56.24
N VAL A 11 2.01 -39.47 -55.02
CA VAL A 11 1.58 -38.36 -54.16
C VAL A 11 1.98 -37.03 -54.81
N LEU A 12 1.01 -36.13 -54.97
CA LEU A 12 1.20 -34.77 -55.46
C LEU A 12 1.72 -33.89 -54.32
N VAL A 13 3.00 -33.53 -54.34
CA VAL A 13 3.57 -32.49 -53.47
C VAL A 13 3.30 -31.13 -54.13
N LEU A 14 2.35 -30.37 -53.58
CA LEU A 14 2.11 -28.98 -53.97
C LEU A 14 3.10 -28.08 -53.23
N LEU A 15 4.04 -27.51 -53.99
CA LEU A 15 4.85 -26.35 -53.61
C LEU A 15 3.95 -25.13 -53.48
N THR A 16 3.81 -24.58 -52.27
CA THR A 16 3.34 -23.22 -52.04
C THR A 16 4.52 -22.37 -51.56
N GLY A 17 4.73 -21.26 -52.26
CA GLY A 17 5.83 -20.34 -52.02
C GLY A 17 5.73 -19.66 -50.65
N PHE A 18 6.85 -19.62 -49.95
CA PHE A 18 7.04 -18.75 -48.79
C PHE A 18 7.05 -17.28 -49.27
N LEU A 19 5.90 -16.62 -49.16
CA LEU A 19 5.86 -15.18 -49.05
C LEU A 19 6.54 -14.83 -47.73
N THR A 20 7.72 -14.21 -47.82
CA THR A 20 8.34 -13.51 -46.69
C THR A 20 7.45 -12.33 -46.34
N ALA A 21 6.44 -12.58 -45.51
CA ALA A 21 5.85 -11.51 -44.72
C ALA A 21 7.00 -10.91 -43.91
N ALA A 22 7.28 -9.63 -44.11
CA ALA A 22 8.07 -8.85 -43.17
C ALA A 22 7.34 -8.97 -41.83
N GLY A 23 7.80 -9.89 -40.99
CA GLY A 23 7.30 -10.04 -39.64
C GLY A 23 7.48 -8.70 -38.96
N THR A 24 6.38 -8.07 -38.57
CA THR A 24 6.38 -7.05 -37.53
C THR A 24 7.23 -7.60 -36.38
N GLN A 25 8.33 -6.91 -36.09
CA GLN A 25 9.12 -7.21 -34.90
C GLN A 25 8.17 -7.26 -33.69
N PRO A 26 8.37 -8.17 -32.72
CA PRO A 26 7.74 -7.98 -31.42
C PRO A 26 8.19 -6.61 -30.91
N ALA A 27 7.23 -5.77 -30.51
CA ALA A 27 7.52 -4.51 -29.84
C ALA A 27 8.32 -4.81 -28.58
N ALA A 28 9.63 -4.65 -28.66
CA ALA A 28 10.48 -4.57 -27.50
C ALA A 28 10.35 -3.15 -26.92
N ALA A 29 10.05 -3.05 -25.63
CA ALA A 29 10.59 -2.02 -24.75
C ALA A 29 10.22 -0.55 -25.02
N ASP A 30 8.95 -0.22 -25.25
CA ASP A 30 8.49 1.12 -24.87
C ASP A 30 8.04 1.04 -23.41
N GLY A 31 8.75 1.74 -22.51
CA GLY A 31 8.37 1.86 -21.10
C GLY A 31 6.98 2.47 -20.94
N LEU A 32 6.49 2.57 -19.69
CA LEU A 32 5.22 3.27 -19.42
C LEU A 32 5.24 4.68 -20.03
N PRO A 33 4.08 5.27 -20.39
CA PRO A 33 4.02 6.67 -20.76
C PRO A 33 4.74 7.55 -19.72
N ASP A 34 5.44 8.57 -20.20
CA ASP A 34 6.26 9.49 -19.38
C ASP A 34 7.49 8.87 -18.67
N SER A 35 7.90 7.65 -19.04
CA SER A 35 9.13 7.03 -18.54
C SER A 35 10.39 7.80 -18.98
N LEU A 36 11.34 7.91 -18.05
CA LEU A 36 12.71 8.36 -18.24
C LEU A 36 13.66 7.15 -18.24
N TRP A 37 14.94 7.39 -18.56
CA TRP A 37 15.97 6.34 -18.69
C TRP A 37 16.22 5.52 -17.42
N PHE A 38 15.75 5.98 -16.26
CA PHE A 38 15.85 5.29 -14.96
C PHE A 38 14.51 4.74 -14.46
N ASP A 39 13.47 4.70 -15.31
CA ASP A 39 12.17 4.05 -15.01
C ASP A 39 12.05 2.65 -15.61
N GLU A 40 13.19 2.08 -16.02
CA GLU A 40 13.31 0.70 -16.48
C GLU A 40 12.68 -0.28 -15.47
N PRO A 41 12.29 -1.50 -15.87
CA PRO A 41 11.70 -2.49 -14.96
C PRO A 41 12.47 -2.72 -13.66
N ALA A 42 13.80 -2.55 -13.66
CA ALA A 42 14.62 -2.59 -12.46
C ALA A 42 14.17 -1.57 -11.39
N ALA A 43 13.77 -0.36 -11.78
CA ALA A 43 13.23 0.64 -10.85
C ALA A 43 11.89 0.20 -10.25
N ALA A 44 11.09 -0.60 -10.95
CA ALA A 44 9.81 -1.11 -10.45
C ALA A 44 9.99 -2.26 -9.44
N THR A 45 11.06 -3.06 -9.58
CA THR A 45 11.37 -4.14 -8.63
C THR A 45 11.52 -3.61 -7.20
N LEU A 46 11.18 -4.46 -6.23
CA LEU A 46 11.29 -4.13 -4.81
C LEU A 46 11.87 -5.32 -4.07
N THR A 47 12.96 -5.08 -3.37
CA THR A 47 13.61 -6.03 -2.46
C THR A 47 13.74 -5.39 -1.08
N VAL A 48 14.16 -6.15 -0.08
CA VAL A 48 14.50 -5.62 1.23
C VAL A 48 16.01 -5.68 1.39
N ALA A 49 16.64 -4.53 1.65
CA ALA A 49 18.06 -4.43 1.91
C ALA A 49 18.33 -3.39 3.00
N ASN A 50 19.24 -3.72 3.93
CA ASN A 50 19.68 -2.82 5.01
C ASN A 50 18.54 -2.22 5.86
N GLY A 51 17.41 -2.92 6.01
CA GLY A 51 16.25 -2.44 6.76
C GLY A 51 15.31 -1.51 5.98
N HIS A 52 15.48 -1.40 4.66
CA HIS A 52 14.65 -0.58 3.79
C HIS A 52 14.10 -1.39 2.62
N PHE A 53 13.04 -0.90 2.00
CA PHE A 53 12.73 -1.31 0.65
C PHE A 53 13.75 -0.72 -0.33
N THR A 54 14.20 -1.51 -1.28
CA THR A 54 15.23 -1.10 -2.25
C THR A 54 14.85 -1.55 -3.65
N ASP A 55 14.90 -0.62 -4.61
CA ASP A 55 14.67 -0.97 -6.01
C ASP A 55 15.93 -1.58 -6.68
N GLY A 56 15.77 -2.07 -7.91
CA GLY A 56 16.86 -2.64 -8.69
C GLY A 56 17.94 -1.65 -9.12
N LEU A 57 17.75 -0.35 -8.85
CA LEU A 57 18.75 0.71 -9.05
C LEU A 57 19.50 1.04 -7.75
N GLY A 58 19.17 0.37 -6.64
CA GLY A 58 19.79 0.57 -5.34
C GLY A 58 19.26 1.78 -4.55
N ARG A 59 18.07 2.29 -4.90
CA ARG A 59 17.44 3.42 -4.20
C ARG A 59 16.55 2.92 -3.07
N GLU A 60 16.54 3.63 -1.95
CA GLU A 60 15.57 3.42 -0.87
C GLU A 60 14.17 3.84 -1.36
N VAL A 61 13.19 2.94 -1.31
CA VAL A 61 11.82 3.19 -1.79
C VAL A 61 10.86 3.37 -0.62
N VAL A 62 9.97 4.35 -0.73
CA VAL A 62 8.82 4.51 0.18
C VAL A 62 7.55 4.22 -0.58
N LEU A 63 6.75 3.28 -0.06
CA LEU A 63 5.42 2.99 -0.58
C LEU A 63 4.37 3.86 0.12
N ARG A 64 3.53 4.49 -0.69
CA ARG A 64 2.38 5.29 -0.27
C ARG A 64 1.20 4.89 -1.14
N GLY A 65 0.05 4.62 -0.54
CA GLY A 65 -1.18 4.49 -1.31
C GLY A 65 -2.34 3.95 -0.51
N TYR A 66 -3.07 3.00 -1.07
CA TYR A 66 -4.36 2.58 -0.55
C TYR A 66 -4.62 1.08 -0.72
N ASN A 67 -5.55 0.57 0.06
CA ASN A 67 -6.17 -0.74 -0.15
C ASN A 67 -7.22 -0.63 -1.26
N VAL A 68 -7.16 -1.53 -2.24
CA VAL A 68 -8.09 -1.60 -3.37
C VAL A 68 -8.66 -3.01 -3.48
N SER A 69 -9.96 -3.17 -3.31
CA SER A 69 -10.81 -2.37 -2.43
C SER A 69 -11.66 -3.35 -1.63
N GLY A 70 -12.36 -2.83 -0.63
CA GLY A 70 -13.35 -3.54 0.18
C GLY A 70 -14.50 -4.10 -0.65
N GLU A 71 -14.66 -3.69 -1.91
CA GLU A 71 -15.52 -4.35 -2.90
C GLU A 71 -15.23 -5.85 -3.03
N THR A 72 -13.98 -6.26 -2.82
CA THR A 72 -13.55 -7.68 -2.82
C THR A 72 -14.31 -8.51 -1.78
N LYS A 73 -14.82 -7.88 -0.71
CA LYS A 73 -15.61 -8.53 0.33
C LYS A 73 -17.04 -8.83 -0.11
N LEU A 74 -17.52 -8.20 -1.18
CA LEU A 74 -18.90 -8.21 -1.63
C LEU A 74 -19.16 -9.27 -2.71
N GLU A 75 -20.40 -9.78 -2.81
CA GLU A 75 -20.80 -10.67 -3.90
C GLU A 75 -21.19 -9.91 -5.17
N GLU A 76 -21.59 -8.63 -5.07
CA GLU A 76 -22.08 -7.86 -6.22
C GLU A 76 -21.11 -7.85 -7.41
N ASN A 77 -19.79 -7.89 -7.14
CA ASN A 77 -18.73 -7.98 -8.15
C ASN A 77 -17.90 -9.28 -8.04
N SER A 78 -18.49 -10.35 -7.50
CA SER A 78 -17.89 -11.70 -7.45
C SER A 78 -16.50 -11.72 -6.81
N GLY A 79 -16.35 -10.99 -5.69
CA GLY A 79 -15.10 -10.90 -4.93
C GLY A 79 -13.92 -10.29 -5.68
N LEU A 80 -14.18 -9.47 -6.71
CA LEU A 80 -13.17 -8.63 -7.37
C LEU A 80 -13.22 -7.21 -6.78
N PRO A 81 -12.10 -6.48 -6.72
CA PRO A 81 -12.08 -5.11 -6.21
C PRO A 81 -12.76 -4.09 -7.14
N PHE A 82 -13.03 -4.47 -8.39
CA PHE A 82 -13.73 -3.62 -9.36
C PHE A 82 -14.70 -4.44 -10.21
N ALA A 83 -15.84 -3.84 -10.57
CA ALA A 83 -16.81 -4.39 -11.51
C ALA A 83 -16.23 -4.68 -12.90
N SER A 84 -15.18 -3.95 -13.30
CA SER A 84 -14.55 -4.10 -14.61
C SER A 84 -13.10 -3.62 -14.64
N VAL A 85 -12.35 -4.05 -15.66
CA VAL A 85 -11.00 -3.51 -15.95
C VAL A 85 -11.05 -2.01 -16.26
N ALA A 86 -12.16 -1.52 -16.85
CA ALA A 86 -12.32 -0.09 -17.12
C ALA A 86 -12.43 0.72 -15.82
N ASP A 87 -13.13 0.20 -14.82
CA ASP A 87 -13.21 0.82 -13.50
C ASP A 87 -11.90 0.69 -12.73
N ALA A 88 -11.19 -0.44 -12.84
CA ALA A 88 -9.83 -0.55 -12.30
C ALA A 88 -8.90 0.52 -12.89
N LYS A 89 -8.93 0.76 -14.21
CA LYS A 89 -8.14 1.83 -14.87
C LYS A 89 -8.53 3.23 -14.41
N LYS A 90 -9.84 3.50 -14.30
CA LYS A 90 -10.37 4.76 -13.75
C LYS A 90 -9.89 4.98 -12.32
N SER A 91 -9.99 3.94 -11.50
CA SER A 91 -9.55 3.95 -10.10
C SER A 91 -8.04 4.17 -9.98
N ALA A 92 -7.21 3.45 -10.75
CA ALA A 92 -5.77 3.60 -10.77
C ALA A 92 -5.35 5.03 -11.16
N THR A 93 -5.97 5.59 -12.20
CA THR A 93 -5.70 6.96 -12.65
C THR A 93 -6.07 7.99 -11.56
N ALA A 94 -7.26 7.84 -10.96
CA ALA A 94 -7.73 8.73 -9.90
C ALA A 94 -6.88 8.62 -8.63
N LEU A 95 -6.47 7.40 -8.25
CA LEU A 95 -5.62 7.14 -7.08
C LEU A 95 -4.28 7.85 -7.23
N ARG A 96 -3.67 7.76 -8.41
CA ARG A 96 -2.40 8.43 -8.72
C ARG A 96 -2.54 9.96 -8.75
N ALA A 97 -3.60 10.47 -9.38
CA ALA A 97 -3.78 11.90 -9.65
C ALA A 97 -4.37 12.69 -8.48
N LEU A 98 -5.20 12.05 -7.64
CA LEU A 98 -5.89 12.71 -6.52
C LEU A 98 -5.33 12.33 -5.16
N GLY A 99 -4.71 11.15 -5.02
CA GLY A 99 -4.16 10.64 -3.77
C GLY A 99 -2.64 10.47 -3.75
N GLY A 100 -1.94 10.74 -4.87
CA GLY A 100 -0.48 10.68 -4.94
C GLY A 100 0.15 9.30 -4.70
N GLY A 101 -0.64 8.22 -4.72
CA GLY A 101 -0.19 6.88 -4.37
C GLY A 101 0.74 6.26 -5.42
N ASN A 102 1.78 5.55 -4.99
CA ASN A 102 2.70 4.77 -5.84
C ASN A 102 2.58 3.25 -5.61
N SER A 103 1.71 2.82 -4.70
CA SER A 103 1.47 1.42 -4.40
C SER A 103 0.02 1.14 -4.04
N VAL A 104 -0.46 -0.08 -4.30
CA VAL A 104 -1.73 -0.58 -3.76
C VAL A 104 -1.58 -1.95 -3.12
N ARG A 105 -2.28 -2.14 -2.00
CA ARG A 105 -2.62 -3.46 -1.46
C ARG A 105 -3.86 -3.94 -2.20
N PHE A 106 -3.70 -4.92 -3.08
CA PHE A 106 -4.77 -5.39 -3.97
C PHE A 106 -5.42 -6.62 -3.36
N LEU A 107 -6.68 -6.52 -2.97
CA LEU A 107 -7.37 -7.58 -2.26
C LEU A 107 -7.76 -8.71 -3.22
N LEU A 108 -7.65 -9.94 -2.72
CA LEU A 108 -8.06 -11.19 -3.34
C LEU A 108 -8.95 -11.97 -2.37
N SER A 109 -9.93 -12.69 -2.91
CA SER A 109 -10.84 -13.53 -2.14
C SER A 109 -10.48 -15.01 -2.30
N TRP A 110 -10.25 -15.72 -1.20
CA TRP A 110 -10.10 -17.18 -1.27
C TRP A 110 -11.39 -17.86 -1.73
N ALA A 111 -12.55 -17.34 -1.31
CA ALA A 111 -13.86 -17.85 -1.69
C ALA A 111 -14.07 -17.87 -3.21
N HIS A 112 -13.55 -16.87 -3.91
CA HIS A 112 -13.66 -16.78 -5.39
C HIS A 112 -12.44 -17.35 -6.12
N ALA A 113 -11.27 -17.40 -5.49
CA ALA A 113 -10.09 -18.07 -6.06
C ALA A 113 -10.23 -19.61 -6.06
N GLU A 114 -10.96 -20.18 -5.10
CA GLU A 114 -11.23 -21.63 -5.00
C GLU A 114 -12.68 -21.89 -4.52
N PRO A 115 -13.68 -21.63 -5.38
CA PRO A 115 -15.10 -21.74 -5.01
C PRO A 115 -15.54 -23.17 -4.70
N ALA A 116 -14.84 -24.16 -5.24
CA ALA A 116 -15.00 -25.57 -4.92
C ALA A 116 -13.64 -26.18 -4.56
N ARG A 117 -13.62 -27.05 -3.55
CA ARG A 117 -12.38 -27.63 -3.02
C ARG A 117 -11.53 -28.28 -4.12
N GLY A 118 -10.27 -27.85 -4.20
CA GLY A 118 -9.30 -28.29 -5.19
C GLY A 118 -9.51 -27.75 -6.61
N GLN A 119 -10.47 -26.85 -6.82
CA GLN A 119 -10.80 -26.26 -8.11
C GLN A 119 -10.53 -24.76 -8.08
N VAL A 120 -9.30 -24.39 -8.47
CA VAL A 120 -8.90 -22.99 -8.61
C VAL A 120 -9.61 -22.37 -9.81
N ASP A 121 -10.28 -21.22 -9.62
CA ASP A 121 -11.03 -20.55 -10.67
C ASP A 121 -10.14 -19.65 -11.52
N THR A 122 -9.75 -20.13 -12.70
CA THR A 122 -8.92 -19.36 -13.64
C THR A 122 -9.64 -18.15 -14.23
N THR A 123 -10.97 -18.11 -14.23
CA THR A 123 -11.75 -16.94 -14.69
C THR A 123 -11.61 -15.80 -13.70
N TYR A 124 -11.75 -16.09 -12.40
CA TYR A 124 -11.48 -15.12 -11.34
C TYR A 124 -10.03 -14.62 -11.42
N LEU A 125 -9.06 -15.54 -11.53
CA LEU A 125 -7.64 -15.17 -11.62
C LEU A 125 -7.30 -14.35 -12.86
N ALA A 126 -7.95 -14.61 -14.00
CA ALA A 126 -7.82 -13.79 -15.20
C ALA A 126 -8.31 -12.36 -14.95
N ALA A 127 -9.52 -12.21 -14.42
CA ALA A 127 -10.11 -10.91 -14.13
C ALA A 127 -9.29 -10.11 -13.10
N ALA A 128 -8.85 -10.75 -12.01
CA ALA A 128 -8.00 -10.13 -11.01
C ALA A 128 -6.64 -9.70 -11.61
N THR A 129 -6.01 -10.56 -12.42
CA THR A 129 -4.73 -10.23 -13.09
C THR A 129 -4.88 -9.05 -14.06
N ASP A 130 -5.98 -8.96 -14.80
CA ASP A 130 -6.26 -7.84 -15.69
C ASP A 130 -6.51 -6.52 -14.94
N GLN A 131 -7.14 -6.59 -13.76
CA GLN A 131 -7.30 -5.44 -12.87
C GLN A 131 -5.97 -5.03 -12.23
N ILE A 132 -5.12 -5.98 -11.82
CA ILE A 132 -3.74 -5.71 -11.38
C ILE A 132 -2.97 -4.95 -12.47
N ARG A 133 -3.08 -5.39 -13.73
CA ARG A 133 -2.42 -4.73 -14.87
C ARG A 133 -2.83 -3.27 -15.01
N ALA A 134 -4.09 -2.91 -14.71
CA ALA A 134 -4.54 -1.51 -14.76
C ALA A 134 -3.77 -0.59 -13.82
N PHE A 135 -3.33 -1.07 -12.65
CA PHE A 135 -2.50 -0.31 -11.72
C PHE A 135 -1.04 -0.27 -12.17
N LEU A 136 -0.52 -1.38 -12.68
CA LEU A 136 0.84 -1.44 -13.24
C LEU A 136 1.02 -0.49 -14.43
N ASP A 137 0.02 -0.42 -15.33
CA ASP A 137 -0.03 0.50 -16.46
C ASP A 137 -0.03 1.98 -16.01
N ALA A 138 -0.54 2.27 -14.81
CA ALA A 138 -0.55 3.59 -14.19
C ALA A 138 0.73 3.89 -13.36
N GLY A 139 1.76 3.03 -13.45
CA GLY A 139 3.01 3.19 -12.71
C GLY A 139 2.90 2.89 -11.21
N ILE A 140 1.84 2.20 -10.79
CA ILE A 140 1.55 1.87 -9.39
C ILE A 140 2.01 0.44 -9.10
N ARG A 141 2.83 0.28 -8.06
CA ARG A 141 3.25 -1.04 -7.56
C ARG A 141 2.08 -1.77 -6.92
N VAL A 142 2.02 -3.09 -7.06
CA VAL A 142 0.93 -3.90 -6.53
C VAL A 142 1.48 -4.98 -5.60
N TYR A 143 0.89 -5.18 -4.44
CA TYR A 143 1.09 -6.40 -3.67
C TYR A 143 -0.28 -7.02 -3.35
N PRO A 144 -0.55 -8.24 -3.84
CA PRO A 144 -1.82 -8.89 -3.58
C PRO A 144 -1.94 -9.35 -2.13
N ASP A 145 -3.16 -9.37 -1.63
CA ASP A 145 -3.53 -9.77 -0.27
C ASP A 145 -4.69 -10.76 -0.31
N PHE A 146 -4.51 -11.95 0.30
CA PHE A 146 -5.67 -12.81 0.56
C PHE A 146 -6.42 -12.28 1.79
N HIS A 147 -7.41 -11.46 1.49
CA HIS A 147 -8.17 -10.75 2.49
C HIS A 147 -9.21 -11.65 3.15
N GLN A 148 -9.45 -11.38 4.43
CA GLN A 148 -10.54 -11.98 5.18
C GLN A 148 -10.88 -11.09 6.37
N ASP A 149 -12.14 -11.12 6.72
CA ASP A 149 -12.63 -10.67 8.00
C ASP A 149 -13.71 -11.60 8.54
N LEU A 150 -13.63 -11.87 9.83
CA LEU A 150 -14.51 -12.84 10.50
C LEU A 150 -14.55 -14.19 9.77
N TYR A 151 -13.42 -14.57 9.16
CA TYR A 151 -13.15 -15.83 8.46
C TYR A 151 -13.95 -16.09 7.18
N SER A 152 -15.27 -15.92 7.18
CA SER A 152 -16.12 -16.20 6.02
C SER A 152 -17.52 -15.62 6.15
N ARG A 153 -18.06 -15.14 5.04
CA ARG A 153 -19.47 -14.77 4.93
C ARG A 153 -20.43 -15.93 5.17
N TYR A 154 -20.01 -17.17 4.87
CA TYR A 154 -20.86 -18.35 4.98
C TYR A 154 -21.06 -18.83 6.42
N LEU A 155 -20.38 -18.22 7.39
CA LEU A 155 -20.71 -18.39 8.82
C LEU A 155 -21.97 -17.62 9.22
N PHE A 156 -22.41 -16.65 8.41
CA PHE A 156 -23.53 -15.78 8.74
C PHE A 156 -24.79 -16.18 7.98
N ASN A 157 -25.92 -16.27 8.69
CA ASN A 157 -27.21 -16.58 8.10
C ASN A 157 -27.79 -15.39 7.32
N THR A 158 -28.75 -15.68 6.45
CA THR A 158 -29.49 -14.69 5.64
C THR A 158 -30.14 -13.57 6.48
N GLY A 159 -30.53 -13.86 7.72
CA GLY A 159 -31.15 -12.88 8.62
C GLY A 159 -30.16 -12.03 9.43
N SER A 160 -28.85 -12.26 9.29
CA SER A 160 -27.86 -11.68 10.19
C SER A 160 -27.60 -10.19 9.93
N TRP A 161 -27.25 -9.50 11.00
CA TRP A 161 -26.94 -8.06 10.96
C TRP A 161 -25.50 -7.77 10.56
N TYR A 162 -24.65 -8.80 10.55
CA TYR A 162 -23.24 -8.73 10.19
C TYR A 162 -22.92 -9.75 9.10
N SER A 163 -21.78 -9.57 8.45
CA SER A 163 -21.18 -10.50 7.51
C SER A 163 -19.68 -10.63 7.79
N GLY A 164 -19.03 -11.52 7.07
CA GLY A 164 -17.57 -11.65 6.97
C GLY A 164 -17.17 -11.81 5.50
N ASP A 165 -15.91 -12.15 5.25
CA ASP A 165 -15.38 -12.50 3.93
C ASP A 165 -14.14 -13.42 4.09
N GLY A 166 -13.52 -13.82 2.99
CA GLY A 166 -12.35 -14.70 3.01
C GLY A 166 -12.65 -16.12 2.55
N ALA A 167 -12.86 -17.05 3.48
CA ALA A 167 -12.88 -18.49 3.19
C ALA A 167 -14.13 -18.95 2.39
N PRO A 168 -13.97 -19.90 1.44
CA PRO A 168 -15.05 -20.43 0.62
C PRO A 168 -16.08 -21.21 1.43
N LYS A 169 -17.28 -21.35 0.85
CA LYS A 169 -18.38 -22.11 1.47
C LYS A 169 -17.96 -23.54 1.83
N TRP A 170 -17.23 -24.24 0.97
CA TRP A 170 -16.82 -25.61 1.24
C TRP A 170 -15.88 -25.73 2.47
N ALA A 171 -15.11 -24.69 2.77
CA ALA A 171 -14.24 -24.64 3.94
C ALA A 171 -15.06 -24.47 5.22
N VAL A 172 -16.17 -23.72 5.12
CA VAL A 172 -17.15 -23.59 6.21
C VAL A 172 -17.94 -24.89 6.39
N ASP A 173 -18.47 -25.47 5.31
CA ASP A 173 -19.26 -26.71 5.32
C ASP A 173 -18.48 -27.93 5.81
N ALA A 174 -17.14 -27.90 5.71
CA ALA A 174 -16.28 -28.95 6.26
C ALA A 174 -16.31 -28.98 7.80
N GLY A 175 -16.58 -27.84 8.42
CA GLY A 175 -16.79 -27.72 9.86
C GLY A 175 -18.27 -27.81 10.23
N ASN A 176 -18.56 -28.28 11.43
CA ASN A 176 -19.89 -28.20 12.02
C ASN A 176 -19.92 -27.08 13.07
N TYR A 177 -19.81 -25.84 12.61
CA TYR A 177 -19.73 -24.67 13.48
C TYR A 177 -21.09 -24.36 14.12
N PRO A 178 -21.10 -23.80 15.35
CA PRO A 178 -22.33 -23.34 15.97
C PRO A 178 -22.98 -22.24 15.12
N GLN A 179 -24.27 -22.02 15.33
CA GLN A 179 -24.92 -20.82 14.79
C GLN A 179 -24.20 -19.57 15.30
N GLU A 180 -23.88 -18.68 14.38
CA GLU A 180 -23.22 -17.42 14.66
C GLU A 180 -24.06 -16.57 15.61
N SER A 181 -23.41 -16.05 16.63
CA SER A 181 -24.02 -15.13 17.57
C SER A 181 -22.94 -14.31 18.21
N CYS A 182 -23.14 -13.00 18.19
CA CYS A 182 -22.25 -12.03 18.82
C CYS A 182 -22.80 -11.59 20.20
N GLY A 183 -23.92 -12.16 20.67
CA GLY A 183 -24.60 -11.72 21.87
C GLY A 183 -25.05 -10.26 21.77
N ILE A 184 -24.47 -9.38 22.61
CA ILE A 184 -24.68 -7.93 22.57
C ILE A 184 -23.40 -7.28 22.03
N CYS A 185 -23.32 -7.16 20.70
CA CYS A 185 -22.30 -6.34 20.05
C CYS A 185 -22.88 -4.99 19.64
N LEU A 186 -22.25 -3.91 20.11
CA LEU A 186 -22.53 -2.55 19.70
C LEU A 186 -21.72 -2.15 18.45
N PHE A 187 -20.62 -2.86 18.18
CA PHE A 187 -19.73 -2.63 17.05
C PHE A 187 -19.40 -3.95 16.34
N TRP A 188 -19.24 -3.90 15.02
CA TRP A 188 -18.96 -5.08 14.18
C TRP A 188 -17.72 -5.85 14.66
N GLY A 189 -16.61 -5.15 14.94
CA GLY A 189 -15.34 -5.75 15.36
C GLY A 189 -15.42 -6.57 16.66
N GLN A 190 -16.46 -6.43 17.48
CA GLN A 190 -16.66 -7.30 18.65
C GLN A 190 -16.95 -8.76 18.26
N ASN A 191 -17.44 -9.01 17.04
CA ASN A 191 -17.68 -10.37 16.53
C ASN A 191 -16.42 -11.23 16.58
N ILE A 192 -15.23 -10.67 16.34
CA ILE A 192 -14.00 -11.44 16.27
C ILE A 192 -13.76 -12.24 17.56
N THR A 193 -14.06 -11.67 18.74
CA THR A 193 -13.84 -12.33 20.04
C THR A 193 -15.08 -12.95 20.67
N GLN A 194 -16.28 -12.56 20.23
CA GLN A 194 -17.54 -12.98 20.84
C GLN A 194 -18.30 -14.03 20.02
N ASN A 195 -18.02 -14.15 18.72
CA ASN A 195 -18.72 -15.06 17.83
C ASN A 195 -18.10 -16.46 17.85
N GLY A 196 -18.80 -17.43 18.44
CA GLY A 196 -18.33 -18.81 18.57
C GLY A 196 -18.02 -19.50 17.24
N ALA A 197 -18.79 -19.19 16.19
CA ALA A 197 -18.58 -19.76 14.85
C ALA A 197 -17.26 -19.25 14.25
N VAL A 198 -17.02 -17.93 14.32
CA VAL A 198 -15.79 -17.29 13.84
C VAL A 198 -14.56 -17.83 14.59
N LYS A 199 -14.65 -17.94 15.92
CA LYS A 199 -13.55 -18.46 16.74
C LYS A 199 -13.19 -19.91 16.39
N GLN A 200 -14.19 -20.76 16.24
CA GLN A 200 -13.96 -22.17 15.95
C GLN A 200 -13.43 -22.37 14.53
N ALA A 201 -13.95 -21.62 13.54
CA ALA A 201 -13.48 -21.70 12.17
C ALA A 201 -12.04 -21.20 12.02
N SER A 202 -11.70 -20.09 12.70
CA SER A 202 -10.32 -19.58 12.75
C SER A 202 -9.38 -20.61 13.40
N TYR A 203 -9.79 -21.21 14.52
CA TYR A 203 -9.03 -22.27 15.19
C TYR A 203 -8.75 -23.45 14.25
N ASP A 204 -9.78 -23.94 13.56
CA ASP A 204 -9.68 -25.08 12.65
C ASP A 204 -8.75 -24.80 11.47
N PHE A 205 -8.74 -23.58 10.92
CA PHE A 205 -7.79 -23.18 9.89
C PHE A 205 -6.33 -23.27 10.39
N TRP A 206 -6.04 -22.68 11.55
CA TRP A 206 -4.66 -22.63 12.08
C TRP A 206 -4.12 -24.02 12.46
N HIS A 207 -5.00 -24.94 12.87
CA HIS A 207 -4.65 -26.33 13.16
C HIS A 207 -4.65 -27.24 11.93
N ASN A 208 -4.91 -26.67 10.75
CA ASN A 208 -5.07 -27.42 9.51
C ASN A 208 -6.11 -28.55 9.64
N THR A 209 -7.13 -28.35 10.49
CA THR A 209 -8.28 -29.25 10.58
C THR A 209 -8.93 -29.32 9.20
N TYR A 210 -9.42 -30.50 8.81
CA TYR A 210 -9.99 -30.76 7.47
C TYR A 210 -9.06 -30.41 6.30
N THR A 211 -7.75 -30.26 6.54
CA THR A 211 -6.71 -29.79 5.60
C THR A 211 -6.94 -28.39 5.03
N LEU A 212 -7.57 -27.50 5.81
CA LEU A 212 -7.94 -26.14 5.36
C LEU A 212 -6.71 -25.30 5.00
N GLN A 213 -5.68 -25.27 5.85
CA GLN A 213 -4.46 -24.51 5.60
C GLN A 213 -3.70 -25.03 4.37
N ASP A 214 -3.66 -26.36 4.17
CA ASP A 214 -3.02 -26.96 3.01
C ASP A 214 -3.75 -26.64 1.70
N ALA A 215 -5.08 -26.59 1.72
CA ALA A 215 -5.88 -26.18 0.57
C ALA A 215 -5.64 -24.69 0.24
N PHE A 216 -5.70 -23.81 1.24
CA PHE A 216 -5.38 -22.40 1.09
C PHE A 216 -3.98 -22.17 0.50
N LEU A 217 -2.96 -22.84 1.03
CA LEU A 217 -1.57 -22.74 0.54
C LEU A 217 -1.43 -23.25 -0.91
N THR A 218 -2.21 -24.25 -1.29
CA THR A 218 -2.25 -24.80 -2.66
C THR A 218 -2.88 -23.79 -3.62
N THR A 219 -4.00 -23.19 -3.23
CA THR A 219 -4.68 -22.11 -3.98
C THR A 219 -3.78 -20.90 -4.11
N ALA A 220 -3.12 -20.47 -3.03
CA ALA A 220 -2.18 -19.35 -3.09
C ALA A 220 -1.01 -19.62 -4.04
N GLN A 221 -0.44 -20.84 -4.04
CA GLN A 221 0.59 -21.21 -5.00
C GLN A 221 0.09 -21.13 -6.46
N ALA A 222 -1.13 -21.62 -6.73
CA ALA A 222 -1.73 -21.58 -8.06
C ALA A 222 -2.01 -20.14 -8.51
N THR A 223 -2.56 -19.29 -7.62
CA THR A 223 -2.79 -17.86 -7.86
C THR A 223 -1.49 -17.13 -8.20
N MET A 224 -0.44 -17.32 -7.40
CA MET A 224 0.87 -16.70 -7.64
C MET A 224 1.51 -17.17 -8.94
N ALA A 225 1.39 -18.46 -9.27
CA ALA A 225 1.88 -19.02 -10.53
C ALA A 225 1.10 -18.45 -11.72
N TYR A 226 -0.23 -18.27 -11.59
CA TYR A 226 -1.08 -17.69 -12.61
C TYR A 226 -0.67 -16.24 -12.90
N VAL A 227 -0.57 -15.39 -11.87
CA VAL A 227 -0.14 -13.98 -12.01
C VAL A 227 1.24 -13.91 -12.66
N ARG A 228 2.21 -14.75 -12.23
CA ARG A 228 3.56 -14.79 -12.81
C ARG A 228 3.56 -15.12 -14.31
N GLN A 229 2.70 -16.04 -14.72
CA GLN A 229 2.61 -16.54 -16.11
C GLN A 229 1.87 -15.58 -17.05
N HIS A 230 0.93 -14.79 -16.52
CA HIS A 230 0.05 -13.92 -17.31
C HIS A 230 0.42 -12.44 -17.27
N LEU A 231 1.46 -12.08 -16.50
CA LEU A 231 2.13 -10.79 -16.60
C LEU A 231 3.45 -10.93 -17.34
N THR A 232 3.77 -9.93 -18.15
CA THR A 232 5.10 -9.77 -18.73
C THR A 232 6.16 -9.61 -17.63
N THR A 233 7.44 -9.81 -17.95
CA THR A 233 8.53 -9.58 -16.99
C THR A 233 8.54 -8.15 -16.44
N ALA A 234 8.20 -7.16 -17.27
CA ALA A 234 8.15 -5.76 -16.85
C ALA A 234 6.98 -5.48 -15.90
N GLU A 235 5.78 -5.96 -16.21
CA GLU A 235 4.60 -5.86 -15.34
C GLU A 235 4.85 -6.59 -14.01
N PHE A 236 5.37 -7.81 -14.06
CA PHE A 236 5.65 -8.60 -12.86
C PHE A 236 6.75 -7.97 -11.99
N ALA A 237 7.62 -7.12 -12.53
CA ALA A 237 8.56 -6.34 -11.73
C ALA A 237 7.83 -5.38 -10.77
N GLY A 238 6.70 -4.81 -11.19
CA GLY A 238 5.84 -3.94 -10.37
C GLY A 238 4.92 -4.67 -9.40
N VAL A 239 4.87 -6.01 -9.42
CA VAL A 239 4.23 -6.81 -8.36
C VAL A 239 5.26 -7.02 -7.25
N VAL A 240 5.14 -6.33 -6.11
CA VAL A 240 6.26 -6.14 -5.18
C VAL A 240 6.35 -7.11 -4.02
N GLY A 241 5.39 -8.02 -3.92
CA GLY A 241 5.34 -9.10 -2.94
C GLY A 241 3.92 -9.55 -2.71
N PHE A 242 3.69 -10.28 -1.62
CA PHE A 242 2.40 -10.88 -1.32
C PHE A 242 2.12 -10.82 0.17
N ASP A 243 0.91 -10.40 0.53
CA ASP A 243 0.36 -10.44 1.88
C ASP A 243 -0.47 -11.73 2.04
N PRO A 244 0.02 -12.73 2.80
CA PRO A 244 -0.59 -14.06 2.77
C PRO A 244 -1.98 -14.15 3.39
N PHE A 245 -2.27 -13.35 4.41
CA PHE A 245 -3.45 -13.53 5.24
C PHE A 245 -3.68 -12.29 6.10
N ASN A 246 -4.73 -11.55 5.78
CA ASN A 246 -5.16 -10.36 6.50
C ASN A 246 -5.48 -10.65 7.98
N GLU A 247 -5.00 -9.81 8.89
CA GLU A 247 -5.34 -9.77 10.32
C GLU A 247 -5.42 -11.15 11.01
N PRO A 248 -4.30 -11.89 11.11
CA PRO A 248 -4.28 -13.22 11.69
C PRO A 248 -4.88 -13.28 13.10
N TYR A 249 -6.00 -14.00 13.23
CA TYR A 249 -6.67 -14.24 14.50
C TYR A 249 -6.70 -15.73 14.85
N ALA A 250 -6.19 -16.09 16.02
CA ALA A 250 -6.10 -17.49 16.48
C ALA A 250 -7.47 -18.17 16.68
N GLY A 251 -8.56 -17.41 16.85
CA GLY A 251 -9.83 -17.93 17.35
C GLY A 251 -9.76 -18.23 18.84
N THR A 252 -9.13 -19.34 19.20
CA THR A 252 -8.88 -19.76 20.58
C THR A 252 -7.44 -20.23 20.72
N TYR A 253 -6.78 -19.90 21.83
CA TYR A 253 -5.46 -20.43 22.12
C TYR A 253 -5.56 -21.84 22.71
N ASP A 254 -4.59 -22.69 22.37
CA ASP A 254 -4.45 -23.99 23.02
C ASP A 254 -4.18 -23.82 24.52
N SER A 255 -4.43 -24.88 25.29
CA SER A 255 -4.16 -24.87 26.73
C SER A 255 -2.69 -24.56 27.02
N GLY A 256 -2.44 -23.49 27.79
CA GLY A 256 -1.09 -23.03 28.13
C GLY A 256 -0.41 -22.18 27.05
N GLN A 257 -1.05 -21.96 25.91
CA GLN A 257 -0.56 -21.09 24.85
C GLN A 257 -0.94 -19.63 25.11
N THR A 258 0.02 -18.73 24.92
CA THR A 258 -0.17 -17.27 24.86
C THR A 258 -0.13 -16.80 23.40
N SER A 259 -0.55 -15.56 23.14
CA SER A 259 -0.43 -14.92 21.82
C SER A 259 0.99 -14.98 21.25
N ARG A 260 2.00 -14.70 22.08
CA ARG A 260 3.41 -14.80 21.71
C ARG A 260 3.83 -16.22 21.31
N THR A 261 3.45 -17.22 22.10
CA THR A 261 3.77 -18.62 21.76
C THR A 261 2.97 -19.13 20.57
N TRP A 262 1.74 -18.64 20.37
CA TRP A 262 0.95 -18.94 19.18
C TRP A 262 1.60 -18.37 17.92
N GLU A 263 2.07 -17.13 17.96
CA GLU A 263 2.83 -16.56 16.84
C GLU A 263 4.06 -17.41 16.49
N ARG A 264 4.81 -17.84 17.51
CA ARG A 264 6.02 -18.65 17.32
C ARG A 264 5.72 -20.04 16.77
N ASP A 265 4.74 -20.73 17.34
CA ASP A 265 4.52 -22.17 17.13
C ASP A 265 3.50 -22.47 16.03
N VAL A 266 2.68 -21.49 15.63
CA VAL A 266 1.57 -21.69 14.68
C VAL A 266 1.66 -20.69 13.51
N LEU A 267 1.62 -19.39 13.80
CA LEU A 267 1.59 -18.36 12.74
C LEU A 267 2.90 -18.30 11.93
N TRP A 268 4.05 -18.30 12.59
CA TRP A 268 5.34 -18.24 11.91
C TRP A 268 5.58 -19.48 11.01
N PRO A 269 5.32 -20.73 11.46
CA PRO A 269 5.35 -21.88 10.58
C PRO A 269 4.43 -21.77 9.35
N PHE A 270 3.26 -21.12 9.46
CA PHE A 270 2.42 -20.81 8.30
C PHE A 270 3.15 -19.90 7.31
N TYR A 271 3.79 -18.82 7.76
CA TYR A 271 4.59 -17.94 6.88
C TYR A 271 5.76 -18.67 6.23
N VAL A 272 6.43 -19.58 6.93
CA VAL A 272 7.50 -20.42 6.36
C VAL A 272 6.95 -21.32 5.24
N LYS A 273 5.78 -21.94 5.45
CA LYS A 273 5.11 -22.74 4.41
C LYS A 273 4.71 -21.88 3.22
N PHE A 274 4.10 -20.72 3.47
CA PHE A 274 3.68 -19.80 2.41
C PHE A 274 4.90 -19.30 1.61
N ARG A 275 6.01 -18.98 2.27
CA ARG A 275 7.27 -18.61 1.62
C ARG A 275 7.77 -19.70 0.67
N ALA A 276 7.65 -20.98 1.05
CA ALA A 276 7.97 -22.09 0.15
C ALA A 276 7.02 -22.17 -1.05
N ARG A 277 5.73 -21.82 -0.88
CA ARG A 277 4.75 -21.72 -1.99
C ARG A 277 5.09 -20.59 -2.94
N MET A 278 5.50 -19.43 -2.42
CA MET A 278 5.97 -18.31 -3.24
C MET A 278 7.18 -18.74 -4.09
N ASP A 279 8.14 -19.46 -3.50
CA ASP A 279 9.32 -19.94 -4.23
C ASP A 279 8.97 -20.94 -5.33
N ALA A 280 8.07 -21.87 -5.03
CA ALA A 280 7.57 -22.82 -6.02
C ALA A 280 6.79 -22.14 -7.16
N ALA A 281 6.19 -20.97 -6.90
CA ALA A 281 5.46 -20.17 -7.88
C ALA A 281 6.36 -19.22 -8.70
N GLY A 282 7.67 -19.16 -8.44
CA GLY A 282 8.60 -18.27 -9.15
C GLY A 282 8.68 -16.85 -8.58
N TRP A 283 8.44 -16.69 -7.27
CA TRP A 283 8.47 -15.41 -6.55
C TRP A 283 9.68 -15.30 -5.60
N GLN A 284 10.80 -15.96 -5.93
CA GLN A 284 11.96 -16.08 -5.03
C GLN A 284 12.53 -14.71 -4.60
N ASP A 285 12.48 -13.72 -5.49
CA ASP A 285 13.07 -12.39 -5.29
C ASP A 285 12.10 -11.38 -4.63
N LYS A 286 10.86 -11.78 -4.35
CA LYS A 286 9.82 -10.89 -3.81
C LYS A 286 9.57 -11.20 -2.35
N PRO A 287 9.50 -10.21 -1.43
CA PRO A 287 9.24 -10.47 -0.03
C PRO A 287 7.80 -10.94 0.24
N LEU A 288 7.65 -11.69 1.34
CA LEU A 288 6.35 -11.97 1.97
C LEU A 288 6.04 -10.85 2.97
N PHE A 289 4.83 -10.31 2.96
CA PHE A 289 4.38 -9.28 3.91
C PHE A 289 3.77 -10.00 5.12
N ALA A 290 4.52 -10.12 6.22
CA ALA A 290 4.14 -10.94 7.37
C ALA A 290 3.45 -10.10 8.44
N GLU A 291 2.16 -10.33 8.65
CA GLU A 291 1.40 -9.70 9.72
C GLU A 291 1.64 -10.39 11.08
N PRO A 292 1.66 -9.64 12.21
CA PRO A 292 1.58 -10.24 13.54
C PRO A 292 0.14 -10.68 13.82
N ASN A 293 -0.09 -11.24 15.02
CA ASN A 293 -1.46 -11.40 15.50
C ASN A 293 -2.22 -10.06 15.48
N LEU A 294 -3.50 -10.09 15.09
CA LEU A 294 -4.37 -8.92 14.99
C LEU A 294 -4.30 -7.98 16.21
N PHE A 295 -4.28 -8.54 17.43
CA PHE A 295 -4.30 -7.75 18.66
C PHE A 295 -2.97 -7.08 19.01
N TRP A 296 -1.89 -7.33 18.27
CA TRP A 296 -0.68 -6.51 18.35
C TRP A 296 -0.96 -5.05 17.93
N ASN A 297 -1.85 -4.88 16.95
CA ASN A 297 -2.20 -3.59 16.35
C ASN A 297 -3.06 -2.71 17.29
N ALA A 298 -3.56 -3.27 18.40
CA ALA A 298 -4.43 -2.57 19.32
C ALA A 298 -3.68 -1.49 20.13
N ASN A 299 -4.32 -0.33 20.29
CA ASN A 299 -3.81 0.77 21.12
C ASN A 299 -4.58 0.95 22.44
N ILE A 300 -5.51 0.04 22.74
CA ILE A 300 -6.19 -0.10 24.04
C ILE A 300 -5.50 -1.21 24.84
N ASP A 301 -4.95 -0.87 26.01
CA ASP A 301 -4.10 -1.78 26.81
C ASP A 301 -4.78 -3.11 27.18
N SER A 302 -6.10 -3.11 27.39
CA SER A 302 -6.86 -4.33 27.71
C SER A 302 -7.13 -5.23 26.51
N GLN A 303 -6.98 -4.71 25.29
CA GLN A 303 -7.15 -5.46 24.05
C GLN A 303 -5.80 -5.87 23.44
N LYS A 304 -4.75 -5.09 23.71
CA LYS A 304 -3.41 -5.33 23.19
C LYS A 304 -2.84 -6.64 23.70
N GLN A 305 -2.31 -7.44 22.76
CA GLN A 305 -1.64 -8.71 23.06
C GLN A 305 -0.14 -8.61 22.77
N GLU A 306 0.66 -9.33 23.55
CA GLU A 306 2.09 -9.51 23.24
C GLU A 306 2.21 -10.30 21.93
N GLY A 307 3.17 -9.96 21.08
CA GLY A 307 3.32 -10.56 19.76
C GLY A 307 4.33 -9.80 18.91
N GLY A 308 4.04 -9.51 17.65
CA GLY A 308 4.95 -8.76 16.79
C GLY A 308 6.07 -9.62 16.23
N LEU A 309 5.85 -10.95 16.17
CA LEU A 309 6.81 -11.94 15.68
C LEU A 309 8.14 -11.87 16.46
N LEU A 310 8.06 -11.67 17.79
CA LEU A 310 9.23 -11.53 18.66
C LEU A 310 10.14 -12.76 18.64
N ASP A 311 9.55 -13.95 18.59
CA ASP A 311 10.26 -15.23 18.66
C ASP A 311 10.43 -15.90 17.29
N ALA A 312 10.14 -15.18 16.19
CA ALA A 312 10.35 -15.66 14.82
C ALA A 312 11.84 -15.66 14.39
N GLY A 313 12.73 -15.12 15.23
CA GLY A 313 14.14 -14.89 14.90
C GLY A 313 14.33 -13.69 13.97
N THR A 314 15.37 -13.74 13.13
CA THR A 314 15.59 -12.74 12.08
C THR A 314 14.69 -13.08 10.89
N LEU A 315 13.75 -12.18 10.56
CA LEU A 315 12.95 -12.30 9.36
C LEU A 315 13.84 -12.18 8.11
N GLY A 316 14.75 -11.20 8.10
CA GLY A 316 15.69 -10.99 7.00
C GLY A 316 15.01 -10.47 5.72
N PRO A 317 15.72 -10.45 4.58
CA PRO A 317 15.28 -9.74 3.38
C PRO A 317 14.13 -10.42 2.62
N ARG A 318 13.72 -11.62 3.04
CA ARG A 318 12.68 -12.43 2.39
C ARG A 318 11.27 -12.17 2.91
N TYR A 319 11.18 -11.38 3.97
CA TYR A 319 9.93 -11.00 4.61
C TYR A 319 9.95 -9.51 4.92
N VAL A 320 8.80 -8.90 5.04
CA VAL A 320 8.55 -7.53 5.51
C VAL A 320 7.70 -7.64 6.75
N PHE A 321 7.98 -6.84 7.78
CA PHE A 321 7.08 -6.73 8.92
C PHE A 321 5.85 -5.88 8.52
N ASN A 322 4.71 -6.53 8.34
CA ASN A 322 3.46 -5.90 7.94
C ASN A 322 2.55 -5.70 9.15
N THR A 323 1.87 -4.58 9.30
CA THR A 323 1.03 -4.31 10.49
C THR A 323 -0.04 -3.28 10.16
N HIS A 324 -1.10 -3.24 10.96
CA HIS A 324 -2.16 -2.24 10.82
C HIS A 324 -2.14 -1.25 11.98
N PHE A 325 -2.70 -0.07 11.76
CA PHE A 325 -2.92 0.90 12.82
C PHE A 325 -4.24 1.63 12.64
N TYR A 326 -5.20 1.24 13.47
CA TYR A 326 -6.43 2.00 13.71
C TYR A 326 -6.40 2.53 15.14
N ASP A 327 -6.64 3.83 15.32
CA ASP A 327 -6.77 4.36 16.67
C ASP A 327 -8.10 3.94 17.29
N GLN A 328 -8.09 2.77 17.93
CA GLN A 328 -9.27 2.20 18.60
C GLN A 328 -9.79 3.13 19.70
N LYS A 329 -8.92 3.90 20.36
CA LYS A 329 -9.34 4.91 21.34
C LYS A 329 -10.12 6.03 20.66
N ALA A 330 -9.66 6.55 19.53
CA ALA A 330 -10.37 7.56 18.74
C ALA A 330 -11.70 7.04 18.21
N ILE A 331 -11.70 5.83 17.63
CA ILE A 331 -12.87 5.16 17.04
C ILE A 331 -13.92 4.85 18.12
N SER A 332 -13.52 4.47 19.33
CA SER A 332 -14.45 4.19 20.43
C SER A 332 -15.34 5.38 20.82
N GLY A 333 -14.93 6.61 20.49
CA GLY A 333 -15.60 7.85 20.88
C GLY A 333 -15.50 8.21 22.37
N ILE A 334 -15.15 7.26 23.24
CA ILE A 334 -15.17 7.41 24.70
C ILE A 334 -13.79 7.31 25.37
N LEU A 335 -12.83 6.64 24.73
CA LEU A 335 -11.48 6.43 25.29
C LEU A 335 -10.48 7.51 24.88
N MET A 336 -10.75 8.22 23.78
CA MET A 336 -10.03 9.43 23.39
C MET A 336 -11.02 10.59 23.28
N TRP A 337 -10.94 11.52 24.22
CA TRP A 337 -11.69 12.77 24.18
C TRP A 337 -10.98 13.77 23.27
N GLY A 338 -11.73 14.45 22.42
CA GLY A 338 -11.18 15.43 21.48
C GLY A 338 -10.52 14.82 20.24
N LYS A 339 -9.60 15.58 19.65
CA LYS A 339 -8.95 15.34 18.35
C LYS A 339 -7.46 15.03 18.52
N ALA A 340 -6.85 14.37 17.53
CA ALA A 340 -5.42 14.07 17.55
C ALA A 340 -4.57 15.34 17.40
N GLY A 341 -3.37 15.33 17.99
CA GLY A 341 -2.42 16.43 17.94
C GLY A 341 -1.08 16.06 17.30
N ASP A 342 -0.16 17.02 17.32
CA ASP A 342 1.23 16.85 16.88
C ASP A 342 1.91 15.66 17.59
N GLY A 343 2.40 14.70 16.81
CA GLY A 343 3.10 13.49 17.27
C GLY A 343 2.23 12.46 17.97
N GLN A 344 0.90 12.53 17.86
CA GLN A 344 -0.03 11.65 18.58
C GLN A 344 0.33 10.16 18.47
N TYR A 345 0.77 9.70 17.29
CA TYR A 345 1.08 8.29 17.01
C TYR A 345 2.57 8.03 16.74
N ALA A 346 3.44 8.98 17.08
CA ALA A 346 4.88 8.86 16.83
C ALA A 346 5.50 7.64 17.56
N THR A 347 5.02 7.34 18.76
CA THR A 347 5.46 6.17 19.56
C THR A 347 4.96 4.85 18.95
N ASP A 348 3.70 4.80 18.50
CA ASP A 348 3.11 3.60 17.91
C ASP A 348 3.87 3.19 16.64
N PHE A 349 4.07 4.12 15.71
CA PHE A 349 4.84 3.87 14.49
C PHE A 349 6.35 3.76 14.76
N GLY A 350 6.83 4.32 15.87
CA GLY A 350 8.18 4.08 16.38
C GLY A 350 8.38 2.60 16.73
N THR A 351 7.40 1.99 17.41
CA THR A 351 7.40 0.56 17.77
C THR A 351 7.46 -0.33 16.53
N VAL A 352 6.75 0.04 15.46
CA VAL A 352 6.81 -0.68 14.18
C VAL A 352 8.21 -0.66 13.57
N ARG A 353 8.86 0.52 13.52
CA ARG A 353 10.24 0.66 13.03
C ARG A 353 11.23 -0.13 13.89
N ASP A 354 11.09 -0.07 15.21
CA ASP A 354 11.96 -0.79 16.15
C ASP A 354 11.83 -2.31 15.97
N ARG A 355 10.60 -2.80 15.75
CA ARG A 355 10.36 -4.23 15.51
C ARG A 355 10.98 -4.70 14.20
N ALA A 356 10.79 -3.97 13.10
CA ALA A 356 11.42 -4.33 11.83
C ALA A 356 12.95 -4.31 11.90
N SER A 357 13.52 -3.28 12.53
CA SER A 357 14.97 -3.20 12.75
C SER A 357 15.49 -4.38 13.57
N ALA A 358 14.83 -4.71 14.68
CA ALA A 358 15.20 -5.85 15.52
C ALA A 358 15.04 -7.21 14.80
N ALA A 359 14.15 -7.28 13.81
CA ALA A 359 13.94 -8.45 12.97
C ALA A 359 14.87 -8.51 11.74
N GLY A 360 15.72 -7.50 11.51
CA GLY A 360 16.62 -7.43 10.36
C GLY A 360 15.88 -7.27 9.02
N THR A 361 14.76 -6.54 9.02
CA THR A 361 13.94 -6.27 7.82
C THR A 361 13.42 -4.83 7.81
N THR A 362 12.58 -4.47 6.83
CA THR A 362 11.80 -3.23 6.77
C THR A 362 10.36 -3.45 7.23
N ALA A 363 9.60 -2.37 7.42
CA ALA A 363 8.19 -2.40 7.77
C ALA A 363 7.30 -1.64 6.78
N ILE A 364 6.02 -1.98 6.81
CA ILE A 364 4.92 -1.25 6.19
C ILE A 364 3.71 -1.28 7.13
N VAL A 365 2.97 -0.17 7.19
CA VAL A 365 1.64 -0.15 7.80
C VAL A 365 0.61 -0.30 6.68
N SER A 366 0.18 -1.53 6.39
CA SER A 366 -0.67 -1.86 5.24
C SER A 366 -2.12 -1.39 5.38
N GLU A 367 -2.56 -1.10 6.60
CA GLU A 367 -3.86 -0.48 6.83
C GLU A 367 -3.80 0.56 7.95
N PHE A 368 -4.40 1.70 7.68
CA PHE A 368 -4.73 2.70 8.68
C PHE A 368 -5.84 3.59 8.14
N GLY A 369 -6.54 4.28 9.03
CA GLY A 369 -7.60 5.21 8.65
C GLY A 369 -8.47 5.58 9.83
N HIS A 370 -9.54 6.34 9.54
CA HIS A 370 -10.53 6.74 10.54
C HIS A 370 -11.89 6.88 9.86
N PRO A 371 -13.01 6.54 10.54
CA PRO A 371 -14.36 6.72 9.97
C PRO A 371 -14.63 8.14 9.48
N LEU A 372 -15.26 8.25 8.32
CA LEU A 372 -15.64 9.51 7.65
C LEU A 372 -17.12 9.86 7.83
N SER A 373 -17.90 8.96 8.41
CA SER A 373 -19.27 9.20 8.88
C SER A 373 -19.47 8.65 10.29
N GLY A 374 -20.67 8.87 10.85
CA GLY A 374 -20.98 8.52 12.23
C GLY A 374 -20.50 9.56 13.26
N SER A 375 -20.55 9.19 14.54
CA SER A 375 -20.36 10.11 15.67
C SER A 375 -18.92 10.51 15.97
N VAL A 376 -17.95 9.87 15.32
CA VAL A 376 -16.50 10.11 15.51
C VAL A 376 -15.82 10.67 14.27
N SER A 377 -16.56 10.93 13.19
CA SER A 377 -16.00 11.37 11.91
C SER A 377 -15.36 12.75 11.94
N ASP A 378 -15.76 13.60 12.88
CA ASP A 378 -15.17 14.92 13.08
C ASP A 378 -13.67 14.85 13.44
N LYS A 379 -13.20 13.70 13.94
CA LYS A 379 -11.78 13.46 14.27
C LYS A 379 -10.93 13.11 13.05
N ALA A 380 -11.54 12.64 11.95
CA ALA A 380 -10.83 12.09 10.79
C ALA A 380 -9.71 12.99 10.25
N PRO A 381 -9.90 14.33 10.09
CA PRO A 381 -8.84 15.19 9.59
C PRO A 381 -7.57 15.15 10.45
N THR A 382 -7.73 15.11 11.78
CA THR A 382 -6.59 15.11 12.70
C THR A 382 -6.00 13.72 12.89
N VAL A 383 -6.82 12.68 12.99
CA VAL A 383 -6.33 11.30 13.20
C VAL A 383 -5.50 10.85 11.99
N VAL A 384 -6.02 11.06 10.79
CA VAL A 384 -5.31 10.67 9.56
C VAL A 384 -4.06 11.55 9.35
N LYS A 385 -4.09 12.85 9.69
CA LYS A 385 -2.88 13.69 9.67
C LYS A 385 -1.80 13.17 10.62
N ALA A 386 -2.16 12.73 11.82
CA ALA A 386 -1.23 12.15 12.78
C ALA A 386 -0.65 10.81 12.32
N MET A 387 -1.44 9.96 11.66
CA MET A 387 -0.94 8.72 11.07
C MET A 387 0.08 9.01 9.97
N TYR A 388 -0.22 9.94 9.06
CA TYR A 388 0.75 10.34 8.04
C TYR A 388 2.01 11.01 8.60
N GLN A 389 1.89 11.87 9.62
CA GLN A 389 3.04 12.44 10.29
C GLN A 389 3.94 11.35 10.91
N ALA A 390 3.32 10.32 11.51
CA ALA A 390 4.03 9.20 12.11
C ALA A 390 4.68 8.25 11.08
N LEU A 391 4.09 8.14 9.88
CA LEU A 391 4.72 7.49 8.71
C LEU A 391 5.96 8.27 8.25
N ASP A 392 5.88 9.60 8.24
CA ASP A 392 6.96 10.46 7.75
C ASP A 392 8.14 10.53 8.75
N SER A 393 7.87 10.47 10.06
CA SER A 393 8.90 10.64 11.09
C SER A 393 8.52 10.05 12.46
N ARG A 394 9.52 9.66 13.26
CA ARG A 394 9.39 9.32 14.69
C ARG A 394 9.14 10.53 15.61
N LEU A 395 9.25 11.74 15.07
CA LEU A 395 9.25 12.95 15.87
C LEU A 395 7.97 13.77 15.66
N PRO A 396 7.38 14.32 16.74
CA PRO A 396 6.45 15.43 16.59
C PRO A 396 7.15 16.60 15.90
N GLY A 397 6.39 17.37 15.13
CA GLY A 397 6.83 18.57 14.44
C GLY A 397 7.44 19.60 15.39
N SER A 398 6.89 19.74 16.59
CA SER A 398 7.44 20.58 17.68
C SER A 398 8.89 20.28 18.06
N THR A 399 9.41 19.09 17.74
CA THR A 399 10.81 18.71 18.02
C THR A 399 11.63 18.38 16.77
N TRP A 400 10.98 18.19 15.61
CA TRP A 400 11.62 17.72 14.39
C TRP A 400 12.80 18.59 13.96
N TRP A 401 12.63 19.92 13.92
CA TRP A 401 13.70 20.87 13.54
C TRP A 401 14.91 20.86 14.46
N THR A 402 14.75 20.39 15.70
CA THR A 402 15.84 20.33 16.70
C THR A 402 16.55 18.99 16.75
N LYS A 403 15.91 17.93 16.28
CA LYS A 403 16.43 16.56 16.36
C LYS A 403 16.23 15.76 15.06
N PRO A 404 16.41 16.34 13.86
CA PRO A 404 16.00 15.69 12.62
C PRO A 404 16.66 14.31 12.43
N ALA A 405 17.91 14.11 12.87
CA ALA A 405 18.58 12.80 12.81
C ALA A 405 17.87 11.67 13.60
N SER A 406 16.97 12.00 14.53
CA SER A 406 16.13 11.03 15.26
C SER A 406 14.81 10.71 14.55
N SER A 407 14.56 11.27 13.36
CA SER A 407 13.34 11.04 12.56
C SER A 407 13.18 9.56 12.18
N GLY A 408 14.30 8.84 12.00
CA GLY A 408 14.31 7.45 11.54
C GLY A 408 13.93 7.34 10.05
N PRO A 409 13.92 6.12 9.50
CA PRO A 409 13.50 5.90 8.13
C PRO A 409 12.02 6.28 7.94
N VAL A 410 11.69 6.74 6.73
CA VAL A 410 10.29 6.97 6.34
C VAL A 410 9.60 5.61 6.24
N LEU A 411 8.53 5.43 6.98
CA LEU A 411 7.79 4.17 7.04
C LEU A 411 6.84 4.14 5.86
N SER A 412 6.75 3.01 5.15
CA SER A 412 5.76 2.81 4.08
C SER A 412 4.35 2.61 4.65
N GLY A 413 3.30 2.91 3.88
CA GLY A 413 1.95 2.59 4.31
C GLY A 413 0.86 2.78 3.27
N THR A 414 -0.27 2.08 3.48
CA THR A 414 -1.47 2.16 2.65
C THR A 414 -2.71 2.44 3.50
N GLN A 415 -3.47 3.46 3.13
CA GLN A 415 -4.69 3.84 3.84
C GLN A 415 -5.85 2.89 3.46
N TRP A 416 -6.67 2.50 4.43
CA TRP A 416 -7.96 1.87 4.20
C TRP A 416 -9.03 2.95 4.04
N GLN A 417 -9.78 3.03 2.94
CA GLN A 417 -9.61 2.30 1.67
C GLN A 417 -9.90 3.20 0.45
N TRP A 418 -9.61 2.72 -0.75
CA TRP A 418 -9.92 3.39 -2.01
C TRP A 418 -11.02 2.64 -2.77
N ASP A 419 -12.25 2.88 -2.33
CA ASP A 419 -13.44 2.32 -2.96
C ASP A 419 -14.21 3.41 -3.70
N ILE A 420 -14.25 3.29 -5.03
CA ILE A 420 -14.95 4.23 -5.91
C ILE A 420 -16.48 4.03 -5.86
N TYR A 421 -16.98 2.89 -5.39
CA TYR A 421 -18.40 2.58 -5.33
C TYR A 421 -19.07 3.03 -4.03
N ASN A 422 -18.32 3.57 -3.06
CA ASN A 422 -18.85 4.04 -1.78
C ASN A 422 -20.17 4.82 -1.92
N GLY A 423 -21.24 4.29 -1.33
CA GLY A 423 -22.60 4.81 -1.38
C GLY A 423 -23.37 4.50 -2.68
N ARG A 424 -22.92 3.53 -3.47
CA ARG A 424 -23.51 3.12 -4.78
C ARG A 424 -23.53 1.61 -5.02
N HIS A 425 -23.27 0.84 -3.98
CA HIS A 425 -23.29 -0.62 -3.99
C HIS A 425 -24.69 -1.18 -4.24
N HIS A 426 -24.74 -2.45 -4.65
CA HIS A 426 -25.95 -3.24 -4.77
C HIS A 426 -25.77 -4.62 -4.11
N GLU A 427 -25.12 -4.64 -2.96
CA GLU A 427 -24.77 -5.88 -2.25
C GLU A 427 -25.99 -6.51 -1.56
N LEU A 428 -26.13 -7.82 -1.69
CA LEU A 428 -27.11 -8.60 -0.91
C LEU A 428 -26.45 -9.09 0.37
N MET A 429 -26.80 -8.51 1.52
CA MET A 429 -26.19 -8.93 2.78
C MET A 429 -26.52 -10.40 3.06
N ASN A 430 -25.50 -11.26 3.10
CA ASN A 430 -25.62 -12.70 3.30
C ASN A 430 -26.63 -13.36 2.33
N ASN A 431 -26.64 -12.92 1.07
CA ASN A 431 -27.56 -13.36 0.02
C ASN A 431 -29.05 -13.12 0.32
N ASN A 432 -29.37 -12.16 1.18
CA ASN A 432 -30.75 -11.82 1.51
C ASN A 432 -31.32 -10.84 0.46
N PRO A 433 -32.28 -11.26 -0.39
CA PRO A 433 -32.87 -10.39 -1.42
C PRO A 433 -33.68 -9.24 -0.82
N ASP A 434 -34.10 -9.34 0.44
CA ASP A 434 -34.84 -8.30 1.16
C ASP A 434 -33.89 -7.30 1.87
N LYS A 435 -32.57 -7.53 1.84
CA LYS A 435 -31.55 -6.68 2.49
C LYS A 435 -30.45 -6.27 1.49
N VAL A 436 -30.83 -5.38 0.57
CA VAL A 436 -29.91 -4.75 -0.38
C VAL A 436 -29.21 -3.58 0.30
N LEU A 437 -27.88 -3.63 0.39
CA LEU A 437 -27.02 -2.59 0.93
C LEU A 437 -26.57 -1.67 -0.21
N THR A 438 -26.85 -0.37 -0.07
CA THR A 438 -26.56 0.64 -1.09
C THR A 438 -25.79 1.85 -0.56
N THR A 439 -25.48 1.85 0.74
CA THR A 439 -24.86 2.98 1.45
C THR A 439 -23.49 2.60 1.99
N GLY A 440 -22.62 3.60 2.18
CA GLY A 440 -21.30 3.38 2.79
C GLY A 440 -20.45 2.43 1.95
N ASP A 441 -19.77 1.51 2.61
CA ASP A 441 -18.99 0.41 2.02
C ASP A 441 -19.84 -0.84 1.72
N ALA A 442 -21.14 -0.79 2.03
CA ALA A 442 -22.10 -1.88 1.92
C ALA A 442 -21.68 -3.20 2.58
N TRP A 443 -20.90 -3.13 3.66
CA TRP A 443 -20.40 -4.32 4.33
C TRP A 443 -20.58 -4.28 5.85
N ASN A 444 -19.85 -3.42 6.55
CA ASN A 444 -19.90 -3.33 8.01
C ASN A 444 -20.16 -1.91 8.55
N ASP A 445 -20.49 -0.97 7.66
CA ASP A 445 -20.70 0.46 7.92
C ASP A 445 -19.43 1.20 8.41
N GLU A 446 -18.25 0.59 8.27
CA GLU A 446 -16.98 1.26 8.51
C GLU A 446 -16.63 2.13 7.28
N ASP A 447 -17.23 3.31 7.27
CA ASP A 447 -17.07 4.28 6.20
C ASP A 447 -15.69 4.94 6.21
N LEU A 448 -14.67 4.27 5.66
CA LEU A 448 -13.29 4.76 5.59
C LEU A 448 -12.84 5.14 4.17
N SER A 449 -13.72 5.04 3.15
CA SER A 449 -13.28 5.27 1.76
C SER A 449 -12.83 6.71 1.52
N ALA A 450 -11.60 6.90 1.06
CA ALA A 450 -11.05 8.22 0.74
C ALA A 450 -11.65 8.85 -0.53
N VAL A 451 -12.36 8.05 -1.34
CA VAL A 451 -12.89 8.42 -2.66
C VAL A 451 -14.34 7.94 -2.81
N ARG A 452 -15.06 8.47 -3.80
CA ARG A 452 -16.29 7.91 -4.36
C ARG A 452 -16.46 8.37 -5.80
N LEU A 453 -17.40 7.78 -6.54
CA LEU A 453 -17.91 8.37 -7.77
C LEU A 453 -19.02 9.38 -7.48
N ASP A 454 -18.96 10.53 -8.15
CA ASP A 454 -20.08 11.48 -8.20
C ASP A 454 -21.16 11.05 -9.22
N ASP A 455 -22.21 11.86 -9.36
CA ASP A 455 -23.34 11.58 -10.26
C ASP A 455 -22.95 11.52 -11.74
N SER A 456 -21.80 12.10 -12.12
CA SER A 456 -21.26 12.02 -13.46
C SER A 456 -20.39 10.77 -13.70
N GLY A 457 -20.12 9.98 -12.65
CA GLY A 457 -19.17 8.87 -12.70
C GLY A 457 -17.71 9.32 -12.63
N THR A 458 -17.45 10.51 -12.09
CA THR A 458 -16.11 11.03 -11.84
C THR A 458 -15.67 10.71 -10.42
N ALA A 459 -14.44 10.21 -10.25
CA ALA A 459 -13.88 9.98 -8.93
C ALA A 459 -13.61 11.31 -8.21
N VAL A 460 -14.13 11.45 -6.98
CA VAL A 460 -13.98 12.64 -6.14
C VAL A 460 -13.55 12.24 -4.73
N LEU A 461 -12.67 13.05 -4.14
CA LEU A 461 -12.17 12.81 -2.79
C LEU A 461 -13.25 13.09 -1.73
N ARG A 462 -13.17 12.33 -0.64
CA ARG A 462 -14.04 12.47 0.55
C ARG A 462 -13.33 13.13 1.73
N GLN A 463 -12.03 13.39 1.60
CA GLN A 463 -11.19 14.07 2.59
C GLN A 463 -10.46 15.26 1.93
N ASP A 464 -9.82 16.12 2.72
CA ASP A 464 -9.01 17.24 2.19
C ASP A 464 -7.90 16.69 1.28
N THR A 465 -7.86 17.14 0.03
CA THR A 465 -6.83 16.75 -0.93
C THR A 465 -5.41 16.96 -0.41
N ARG A 466 -5.18 18.02 0.39
CA ARG A 466 -3.85 18.29 0.99
C ARG A 466 -3.37 17.17 1.90
N LEU A 467 -4.31 16.50 2.57
CA LEU A 467 -4.02 15.41 3.49
C LEU A 467 -3.60 14.15 2.74
N LEU A 468 -4.21 13.90 1.56
CA LEU A 468 -4.07 12.68 0.79
C LEU A 468 -2.96 12.76 -0.26
N ASP A 469 -2.97 13.82 -1.08
CA ASP A 469 -1.96 14.10 -2.10
C ASP A 469 -0.74 14.77 -1.45
N ARG A 470 0.20 13.95 -0.98
CA ARG A 470 1.30 14.36 -0.11
C ARG A 470 2.63 14.37 -0.83
N LEU A 471 3.51 15.30 -0.51
CA LEU A 471 4.92 15.22 -0.92
C LEU A 471 5.62 14.16 -0.06
N TYR A 472 6.35 13.24 -0.67
CA TYR A 472 7.15 12.22 0.00
C TYR A 472 8.31 11.74 -0.89
N PRO A 473 9.43 11.25 -0.32
CA PRO A 473 10.53 10.68 -1.10
C PRO A 473 10.11 9.30 -1.63
N SER A 474 9.69 9.21 -2.88
CA SER A 474 9.24 7.96 -3.50
C SER A 474 10.40 6.99 -3.76
N ALA A 475 11.58 7.52 -4.11
CA ALA A 475 12.81 6.74 -4.26
C ALA A 475 14.04 7.62 -3.97
N THR A 476 14.83 7.31 -2.94
CA THR A 476 16.02 8.06 -2.54
C THR A 476 17.28 7.38 -3.06
N ALA A 477 18.08 8.08 -3.88
CA ALA A 477 19.39 7.61 -4.35
C ALA A 477 20.43 7.71 -3.23
N GLY A 478 20.37 6.75 -2.30
CA GLY A 478 21.12 6.76 -1.05
C GLY A 478 20.25 6.34 0.12
N THR A 479 20.48 6.94 1.29
CA THR A 479 19.73 6.63 2.52
C THR A 479 19.14 7.90 3.11
N THR A 480 17.85 7.86 3.42
CA THR A 480 17.12 8.94 4.08
C THR A 480 17.62 9.11 5.51
N VAL A 481 17.99 10.33 5.86
CA VAL A 481 18.42 10.70 7.21
C VAL A 481 17.24 11.27 8.01
N ALA A 482 16.45 12.14 7.38
CA ALA A 482 15.29 12.74 7.98
C ALA A 482 14.31 13.21 6.91
N PHE A 483 13.03 13.12 7.21
CA PHE A 483 11.98 13.65 6.35
C PHE A 483 10.84 14.24 7.19
N THR A 484 10.20 15.27 6.65
CA THR A 484 8.93 15.80 7.15
C THR A 484 8.16 16.42 6.01
N TYR A 485 6.84 16.38 6.12
CA TYR A 485 5.92 17.15 5.29
C TYR A 485 4.87 17.86 6.15
N GLU A 486 4.78 19.18 6.02
CA GLU A 486 3.69 19.98 6.58
C GLU A 486 2.65 20.22 5.48
N ASP A 487 1.59 19.39 5.52
CA ASP A 487 0.54 19.38 4.52
C ASP A 487 -0.45 20.56 4.61
N ARG A 488 -0.52 21.30 5.72
CA ARG A 488 -1.51 22.37 5.92
C ARG A 488 -2.96 21.95 5.60
N SER A 489 -3.28 20.67 5.81
CA SER A 489 -4.64 20.13 5.68
C SER A 489 -5.57 20.77 6.70
N ARG A 490 -6.88 20.67 6.44
CA ARG A 490 -7.89 21.40 7.19
C ARG A 490 -8.81 20.50 8.00
N ASP A 491 -9.16 21.01 9.17
CA ASP A 491 -10.28 20.54 9.97
C ASP A 491 -11.37 21.63 9.93
N GLY A 492 -12.38 21.41 9.09
CA GLY A 492 -13.34 22.46 8.71
C GLY A 492 -12.63 23.65 8.06
N SER A 493 -12.76 24.83 8.68
CA SER A 493 -12.07 26.05 8.22
C SER A 493 -10.65 26.21 8.80
N THR A 494 -10.29 25.42 9.82
CA THR A 494 -9.03 25.55 10.54
C THR A 494 -7.91 24.86 9.77
N THR A 495 -6.82 25.59 9.49
CA THR A 495 -5.60 24.99 8.93
C THR A 495 -4.78 24.35 10.04
N LEU A 496 -4.50 23.07 9.91
CA LEU A 496 -3.65 22.33 10.84
C LEU A 496 -2.18 22.63 10.54
N THR A 497 -1.44 23.08 11.55
CA THR A 497 0.01 23.36 11.45
C THR A 497 0.69 22.76 12.67
N TRP A 498 1.47 21.71 12.46
CA TRP A 498 2.09 20.91 13.52
C TRP A 498 3.62 20.96 13.48
N ASN A 499 4.19 21.25 12.32
CA ASN A 499 5.62 21.45 12.14
C ASN A 499 5.90 22.84 11.56
N PRO A 500 5.73 23.94 12.33
CA PRO A 500 6.10 25.27 11.85
C PRO A 500 7.62 25.39 11.72
N VAL A 501 8.09 26.12 10.69
CA VAL A 501 9.51 26.49 10.58
C VAL A 501 9.88 27.35 11.80
N PRO A 502 10.98 27.05 12.51
CA PRO A 502 11.37 27.79 13.70
C PRO A 502 11.76 29.24 13.37
N SER A 503 11.53 30.16 14.30
CA SER A 503 11.89 31.58 14.15
C SER A 503 13.40 31.83 14.02
N SER A 504 14.23 30.83 14.35
CA SER A 504 15.68 30.84 14.12
C SER A 504 16.07 30.71 12.64
N LEU A 505 15.13 30.38 11.76
CA LEU A 505 15.31 30.29 10.30
C LEU A 505 14.36 31.28 9.59
N PRO A 506 14.53 32.60 9.81
CA PRO A 506 13.56 33.60 9.35
C PRO A 506 13.39 33.63 7.82
N HIS A 507 14.43 33.39 7.02
CA HIS A 507 14.31 33.38 5.56
C HIS A 507 13.60 32.11 5.06
N VAL A 508 13.89 30.95 5.68
CA VAL A 508 13.13 29.72 5.42
C VAL A 508 11.66 29.91 5.80
N SER A 509 11.39 30.51 6.96
CA SER A 509 10.03 30.80 7.42
C SER A 509 9.30 31.75 6.48
N GLN A 510 9.99 32.74 5.92
CA GLN A 510 9.43 33.66 4.92
C GLN A 510 9.12 32.94 3.60
N LEU A 511 9.99 32.02 3.15
CA LEU A 511 9.75 31.23 1.94
C LEU A 511 8.58 30.27 2.07
N VAL A 512 8.44 29.62 3.22
CA VAL A 512 7.33 28.70 3.49
C VAL A 512 6.03 29.46 3.72
N GLY A 513 6.06 30.53 4.52
CA GLY A 513 4.87 31.32 4.85
C GLY A 513 3.70 30.45 5.35
N SER A 514 2.54 30.62 4.73
CA SER A 514 1.34 29.81 4.97
C SER A 514 1.21 28.59 4.04
N GLY A 515 2.20 28.37 3.17
CA GLY A 515 2.22 27.26 2.23
C GLY A 515 2.54 25.91 2.88
N GLN A 516 2.42 24.88 2.05
CA GLN A 516 2.88 23.53 2.33
C GLN A 516 4.38 23.45 2.10
N TYR A 517 5.06 22.60 2.86
CA TYR A 517 6.46 22.34 2.61
C TYR A 517 6.84 20.93 3.02
N GLY A 518 7.85 20.37 2.37
CA GLY A 518 8.59 19.22 2.90
C GLY A 518 10.08 19.46 2.87
N LEU A 519 10.79 18.74 3.73
CA LEU A 519 12.24 18.82 3.85
C LEU A 519 12.80 17.41 3.93
N LEU A 520 13.62 17.05 2.94
CA LEU A 520 14.35 15.80 2.90
C LEU A 520 15.82 16.07 3.23
N LEU A 521 16.40 15.24 4.09
CA LEU A 521 17.83 15.10 4.29
C LEU A 521 18.21 13.66 3.97
N TRP A 522 19.25 13.46 3.16
CA TRP A 522 19.69 12.11 2.77
C TRP A 522 21.20 12.06 2.56
N ARG A 523 21.78 10.87 2.72
CA ARG A 523 23.15 10.60 2.32
C ARG A 523 23.15 10.00 0.93
N SER A 524 23.74 10.68 -0.06
CA SER A 524 23.73 10.23 -1.45
C SER A 524 24.52 8.92 -1.64
N SER A 525 24.09 8.06 -2.55
CA SER A 525 24.91 6.94 -3.03
C SER A 525 26.03 7.39 -3.99
N GLY A 526 25.96 8.63 -4.49
CA GLY A 526 26.81 9.14 -5.57
C GLY A 526 26.36 8.71 -6.97
N SER A 527 25.20 8.06 -7.08
CA SER A 527 24.60 7.64 -8.35
C SER A 527 24.19 8.84 -9.23
N THR A 528 24.20 8.64 -10.55
CA THR A 528 23.60 9.58 -11.51
C THR A 528 22.08 9.43 -11.63
N VAL A 529 21.52 8.36 -11.07
CA VAL A 529 20.06 8.20 -10.92
C VAL A 529 19.59 9.18 -9.83
N PRO A 530 18.57 10.01 -10.10
CA PRO A 530 18.12 11.01 -9.14
C PRO A 530 17.36 10.38 -7.96
N THR A 531 17.41 11.08 -6.83
CA THR A 531 16.39 10.99 -5.78
C THR A 531 15.08 11.57 -6.31
N GLU A 532 13.97 10.91 -6.05
CA GLU A 532 12.62 11.25 -6.49
C GLU A 532 11.73 11.61 -5.30
N LEU A 533 11.03 12.73 -5.39
CA LEU A 533 9.94 13.07 -4.50
C LEU A 533 8.66 13.21 -5.31
N HIS A 534 7.57 12.58 -4.87
CA HIS A 534 6.25 12.85 -5.42
C HIS A 534 5.91 14.34 -5.20
N LEU A 535 5.38 15.00 -6.23
CA LEU A 535 4.91 16.38 -6.16
C LEU A 535 3.38 16.40 -6.25
N PRO A 536 2.69 16.77 -5.16
CA PRO A 536 1.25 16.95 -5.18
C PRO A 536 0.79 17.94 -6.25
N ALA A 537 -0.47 17.84 -6.67
CA ALA A 537 -1.13 18.79 -7.54
C ALA A 537 -1.05 20.23 -6.98
N SER A 538 -1.03 20.38 -5.66
CA SER A 538 -0.87 21.67 -4.96
C SER A 538 0.53 22.30 -5.12
N PHE A 539 1.50 21.59 -5.69
CA PHE A 539 2.82 22.09 -6.07
C PHE A 539 2.92 22.24 -7.59
N PRO A 540 2.17 23.16 -8.23
CA PRO A 540 2.35 23.41 -9.65
C PRO A 540 3.79 23.86 -9.91
N THR A 541 4.39 23.38 -11.00
CA THR A 541 5.78 23.70 -11.36
C THR A 541 6.05 25.21 -11.25
N SER A 542 5.17 26.03 -11.82
CA SER A 542 5.29 27.51 -11.82
C SER A 542 5.24 28.19 -10.44
N ALA A 543 4.81 27.50 -9.38
CA ALA A 543 4.78 28.02 -8.02
C ALA A 543 5.63 27.19 -7.03
N THR A 544 6.36 26.19 -7.53
CA THR A 544 7.20 25.33 -6.68
C THR A 544 8.56 25.98 -6.51
N THR A 545 8.99 26.13 -5.25
CA THR A 545 10.32 26.56 -4.87
C THR A 545 11.08 25.38 -4.27
N VAL A 546 12.32 25.19 -4.71
CA VAL A 546 13.27 24.22 -4.15
C VAL A 546 14.51 24.96 -3.65
N VAL A 547 14.90 24.71 -2.41
CA VAL A 547 16.15 25.22 -1.81
C VAL A 547 16.96 24.04 -1.30
N SER A 548 18.14 23.84 -1.88
CA SER A 548 19.00 22.69 -1.62
C SER A 548 20.47 23.10 -1.63
N ASP A 549 21.35 22.28 -1.06
CA ASP A 549 22.79 22.38 -1.30
C ASP A 549 23.15 22.13 -2.77
N LEU A 550 22.28 21.48 -3.56
CA LEU A 550 22.41 21.31 -5.00
C LEU A 550 22.13 22.61 -5.80
N GLY A 551 21.48 23.59 -5.18
CA GLY A 551 21.07 24.84 -5.82
C GLY A 551 19.71 25.35 -5.33
N THR A 552 19.25 26.44 -5.94
CA THR A 552 17.90 26.98 -5.71
C THR A 552 17.13 27.07 -7.01
N SER A 553 15.82 26.88 -6.95
CA SER A 553 14.95 27.00 -8.10
C SER A 553 13.56 27.47 -7.71
N PHE A 554 13.03 28.44 -8.44
CA PHE A 554 11.60 28.79 -8.45
C PHE A 554 11.09 28.51 -9.85
N GLY A 555 10.12 27.61 -10.00
CA GLY A 555 9.81 27.06 -11.31
C GLY A 555 10.88 26.09 -11.79
N PRO A 556 11.10 24.95 -11.10
CA PRO A 556 12.08 23.97 -11.52
C PRO A 556 11.87 23.55 -12.99
N PRO A 557 12.93 23.53 -13.81
CA PRO A 557 12.81 23.21 -15.23
C PRO A 557 12.54 21.71 -15.43
N SER A 558 12.17 21.35 -16.66
CA SER A 558 12.07 19.94 -17.05
C SER A 558 13.39 19.21 -16.90
N TYR A 559 13.31 17.92 -16.59
CA TYR A 559 14.46 17.05 -16.39
C TYR A 559 15.41 17.00 -17.60
N THR A 560 16.69 17.14 -17.30
CA THR A 560 17.80 16.73 -18.17
C THR A 560 18.86 16.06 -17.31
N THR A 561 19.75 15.26 -17.91
CA THR A 561 20.80 14.55 -17.16
C THR A 561 21.83 15.47 -16.50
N THR A 562 21.87 16.76 -16.85
CA THR A 562 22.80 17.75 -16.29
C THR A 562 22.12 18.74 -15.35
N THR A 563 20.79 18.71 -15.22
CA THR A 563 20.03 19.58 -14.31
C THR A 563 19.92 18.92 -12.93
N PRO A 564 20.52 19.48 -11.86
CA PRO A 564 20.50 18.84 -10.54
C PRO A 564 19.14 18.88 -9.84
N ILE A 565 18.33 19.90 -10.12
CA ILE A 565 16.99 20.10 -9.57
C ILE A 565 16.03 20.27 -10.74
N ALA A 566 15.16 19.31 -10.96
CA ALA A 566 14.24 19.31 -12.09
C ALA A 566 12.91 18.65 -11.78
N VAL A 567 11.93 18.83 -12.65
CA VAL A 567 10.64 18.12 -12.59
C VAL A 567 10.45 17.24 -13.80
N ALA A 568 9.67 16.19 -13.62
CA ALA A 568 9.19 15.32 -14.68
C ALA A 568 7.78 14.82 -14.33
N PRO A 569 7.00 14.37 -15.31
CA PRO A 569 5.84 13.54 -15.00
C PRO A 569 6.29 12.23 -14.35
N GLU A 570 5.39 11.62 -13.59
CA GLU A 570 5.56 10.26 -13.11
C GLU A 570 5.16 9.26 -14.21
N PRO A 571 5.80 8.07 -14.28
CA PRO A 571 5.43 7.05 -15.25
C PRO A 571 3.96 6.61 -15.10
N GLY A 572 3.30 6.32 -16.23
CA GLY A 572 1.92 5.84 -16.27
C GLY A 572 0.90 6.82 -16.85
N GLY A 573 1.32 8.02 -17.29
CA GLY A 573 0.48 8.92 -18.06
C GLY A 573 -0.70 9.54 -17.30
N THR A 574 -0.65 9.58 -15.96
CA THR A 574 -1.75 10.06 -15.11
C THR A 574 -1.76 11.59 -14.92
N GLY A 575 -0.72 12.28 -15.39
CA GLY A 575 -0.50 13.70 -15.16
C GLY A 575 0.11 14.06 -13.80
N SER A 576 0.36 13.06 -12.94
CA SER A 576 1.10 13.23 -11.69
C SER A 576 2.57 13.56 -11.96
N ARG A 577 3.24 14.21 -11.01
CA ARG A 577 4.60 14.74 -11.20
C ARG A 577 5.51 14.37 -10.06
N ARG A 578 6.81 14.45 -10.33
CA ARG A 578 7.87 14.24 -9.36
C ARG A 578 8.96 15.30 -9.50
N LEU A 579 9.60 15.58 -8.38
CA LEU A 579 10.84 16.34 -8.30
C LEU A 579 12.00 15.34 -8.36
N LEU A 580 13.01 15.69 -9.15
CA LEU A 580 14.21 14.90 -9.37
C LEU A 580 15.42 15.68 -8.85
N LEU A 581 16.19 15.03 -7.98
CA LEU A 581 17.36 15.59 -7.30
C LEU A 581 18.59 14.72 -7.58
N THR A 582 19.48 15.19 -8.47
CA THR A 582 20.72 14.48 -8.80
C THR A 582 21.83 14.95 -7.87
N ALA A 583 22.21 14.11 -6.91
CA ALA A 583 23.15 14.47 -5.84
C ALA A 583 24.50 13.73 -5.96
N PRO A 584 25.63 14.44 -6.15
CA PRO A 584 26.94 13.83 -6.27
C PRO A 584 27.54 13.45 -4.90
N GLY A 585 28.55 12.58 -4.91
CA GLY A 585 29.37 12.30 -3.73
C GLY A 585 28.75 11.26 -2.79
N SER A 586 29.24 10.03 -2.86
CA SER A 586 28.79 8.93 -2.02
C SER A 586 28.99 9.22 -0.52
N GLY A 587 27.96 9.00 0.29
CA GLY A 587 27.94 9.27 1.74
C GLY A 587 27.73 10.74 2.13
N THR A 588 27.78 11.67 1.17
CA THR A 588 27.59 13.12 1.41
C THR A 588 26.16 13.40 1.86
N LEU A 589 26.01 14.18 2.92
CA LEU A 589 24.71 14.67 3.38
C LEU A 589 24.22 15.79 2.45
N HIS A 590 23.04 15.62 1.88
CA HIS A 590 22.31 16.61 1.11
C HIS A 590 20.99 16.98 1.79
N TYR A 591 20.44 18.13 1.45
CA TYR A 591 19.12 18.56 1.88
C TYR A 591 18.33 19.20 0.75
N ALA A 592 17.00 19.10 0.80
CA ALA A 592 16.11 19.80 -0.12
C ALA A 592 14.82 20.21 0.59
N LEU A 593 14.63 21.52 0.74
CA LEU A 593 13.34 22.13 1.09
C LEU A 593 12.54 22.31 -0.19
N VAL A 594 11.31 21.81 -0.21
CA VAL A 594 10.34 22.00 -1.30
C VAL A 594 9.13 22.72 -0.74
N THR A 595 8.73 23.85 -1.31
CA THR A 595 7.61 24.67 -0.80
C THR A 595 6.81 25.30 -1.93
N ASN A 596 5.50 25.47 -1.71
CA ASN A 596 4.59 26.23 -2.58
C ASN A 596 4.14 27.56 -1.95
N GLY A 597 4.85 28.04 -0.92
CA GLY A 597 4.46 29.20 -0.11
C GLY A 597 4.68 30.56 -0.74
N ALA A 598 5.93 30.89 -1.09
CA ALA A 598 6.29 32.20 -1.62
C ALA A 598 5.98 32.33 -3.11
N THR A 599 5.29 33.42 -3.48
CA THR A 599 5.07 33.81 -4.88
C THR A 599 6.29 34.58 -5.40
N ALA A 600 7.00 34.01 -6.38
CA ALA A 600 8.16 34.64 -7.04
C ALA A 600 9.22 35.18 -6.06
N PRO A 601 9.80 34.33 -5.20
CA PRO A 601 10.83 34.73 -4.25
C PRO A 601 12.06 35.34 -4.95
N SER A 602 12.65 36.37 -4.36
CA SER A 602 13.86 37.00 -4.90
C SER A 602 15.07 36.07 -4.82
N ALA A 603 16.05 36.27 -5.70
CA ALA A 603 17.31 35.54 -5.65
C ALA A 603 18.02 35.70 -4.29
N ASP A 604 17.95 36.89 -3.68
CA ASP A 604 18.51 37.17 -2.36
C ASP A 604 17.84 36.33 -1.27
N LEU A 605 16.50 36.24 -1.28
CA LEU A 605 15.76 35.42 -0.31
C LEU A 605 16.11 33.93 -0.45
N LEU A 606 16.19 33.43 -1.69
CA LEU A 606 16.59 32.04 -1.97
C LEU A 606 18.01 31.76 -1.48
N SER A 607 18.94 32.68 -1.73
CA SER A 607 20.34 32.55 -1.28
C SER A 607 20.47 32.58 0.25
N ALA A 608 19.73 33.48 0.91
CA ALA A 608 19.71 33.59 2.36
C ALA A 608 19.13 32.32 3.01
N ALA A 609 17.98 31.83 2.52
CA ALA A 609 17.38 30.59 3.01
C ALA A 609 18.28 29.36 2.77
N ARG A 610 18.98 29.30 1.63
CA ARG A 610 19.98 28.24 1.37
C ARG A 610 21.08 28.26 2.41
N THR A 611 21.60 29.43 2.74
CA THR A 611 22.64 29.61 3.76
C THR A 611 22.15 29.19 5.15
N GLU A 612 20.92 29.57 5.51
CA GLU A 612 20.27 29.14 6.77
C GLU A 612 20.15 27.62 6.85
N LEU A 613 19.61 26.97 5.82
CA LEU A 613 19.45 25.53 5.79
C LEU A 613 20.79 24.79 5.81
N ALA A 614 21.82 25.28 5.12
CA ALA A 614 23.15 24.68 5.17
C ALA A 614 23.73 24.70 6.59
N SER A 615 23.66 25.85 7.26
CA SER A 615 24.12 26.01 8.65
C SER A 615 23.32 25.13 9.62
N TRP A 616 21.99 25.10 9.46
CA TRP A 616 21.12 24.25 10.25
C TRP A 616 21.40 22.76 10.04
N ALA A 617 21.48 22.29 8.79
CA ALA A 617 21.72 20.88 8.49
C ALA A 617 23.08 20.40 9.03
N ALA A 618 24.11 21.26 8.94
CA ALA A 618 25.44 20.97 9.48
C ALA A 618 25.49 20.88 11.02
N THR A 619 24.50 21.41 11.73
CA THR A 619 24.43 21.35 13.20
C THR A 619 23.41 20.34 13.70
N ALA A 620 22.31 20.14 12.97
CA ALA A 620 21.17 19.33 13.40
C ALA A 620 21.33 17.82 13.10
N VAL A 621 22.29 17.44 12.25
CA VAL A 621 22.55 16.05 11.82
C VAL A 621 23.91 15.51 12.33
N ASN A 622 24.77 16.38 12.86
CA ASN A 622 26.09 16.02 13.36
C ASN A 622 26.09 15.63 14.85
#